data_AF-A0A4R2P3S6-F1
#
_entry.id   AF-A0A4R2P3S6-F1
#
_cell.length_a   1.000
_cell.length_b   1.000
_cell.length_c   1.000
_cell.angle_alpha   90.00
_cell.angle_beta   90.00
_cell.angle_gamma   90.00
#
_symmetry.space_group_name_H-M   'P 1'
#
loop_
_entity.id
_entity.type
_entity.pdbx_description
1 polymer ?
#
loop_
_entity_poly.entity_id
_entity_poly.type
_entity_poly.pdbx_seq_one_letter_code
_entity_poly.pdbx_strand_id
1 'polypeptide(L)'
;MKTDTAKASSNGHRLVDSDLFRDVIGHFASGVTVITTRQNENNFGITASAVTSLSVDPPMLLVCANKKTGTCQAISASKTFGVNILHEDQGDLALQFAKPNTDKFKDTPISYGELGEPLLKDVLANLECRVVEEVTGGTHSVFLAEVQNARVEKGMPLTYFRGKFGHFKEANDERVYRQIRKLILTRDFKADQMLDLEELAYQLDVPRQAVYYAMTRLETEGLVNREEEDHYIVTPLDAGTLNDALDTRCALEVAAVEQTANRLSDKELTELQKRLQATLFQANENPKTDLYIEANTAFHDYTVAVTKNPTLLDAYRRVTAEAVMSSALRAALEAGDEMAQKELALLARDHIALTEAFEAGDVKEAKQVILQHTANAKRLGRYLIDSAGGKI
;
A
#
# COMPACT_ATOMS: atom_id res chain seq x y z
N MET A 1 30.80 -23.95 19.78
CA MET A 1 30.82 -24.61 21.10
C MET A 1 31.24 -23.57 22.14
N LYS A 2 30.27 -22.86 22.74
CA LYS A 2 30.49 -22.02 23.93
C LYS A 2 29.68 -22.64 25.05
N THR A 3 30.35 -22.96 26.13
CA THR A 3 29.88 -23.74 27.28
C THR A 3 28.79 -22.99 28.05
N ASP A 4 27.69 -23.70 28.25
CA ASP A 4 26.45 -23.30 28.89
C ASP A 4 26.64 -23.27 30.42
N THR A 5 26.76 -22.08 31.00
CA THR A 5 26.78 -21.89 32.47
C THR A 5 25.46 -21.29 32.92
N ALA A 6 24.39 -22.08 32.81
CA ALA A 6 23.08 -21.73 33.31
C ALA A 6 23.12 -21.48 34.83
N LYS A 7 22.71 -20.29 35.27
CA LYS A 7 22.43 -20.02 36.69
C LYS A 7 21.09 -20.66 37.08
N ALA A 8 21.06 -21.33 38.23
CA ALA A 8 19.81 -21.86 38.80
C ALA A 8 18.92 -20.70 39.30
N SER A 9 17.64 -20.69 38.91
CA SER A 9 16.64 -19.78 39.50
C SER A 9 16.26 -20.22 40.92
N SER A 10 15.67 -19.31 41.70
CA SER A 10 15.17 -19.59 43.05
C SER A 10 14.12 -20.72 43.12
N ASN A 11 13.52 -21.10 41.99
CA ASN A 11 12.51 -22.16 41.88
C ASN A 11 13.01 -23.42 41.14
N GLY A 12 14.33 -23.58 40.93
CA GLY A 12 14.90 -24.80 40.33
C GLY A 12 14.75 -24.92 38.81
N HIS A 13 14.19 -23.92 38.14
CA HIS A 13 14.15 -23.85 36.67
C HIS A 13 15.49 -23.36 36.12
N ARG A 14 15.95 -23.99 35.02
CA ARG A 14 17.15 -23.60 34.28
C ARG A 14 16.91 -22.28 33.55
N LEU A 15 17.72 -21.27 33.86
CA LEU A 15 17.70 -19.99 33.13
C LEU A 15 18.77 -20.00 32.04
N VAL A 16 18.45 -19.38 30.91
CA VAL A 16 19.45 -19.06 29.88
C VAL A 16 20.39 -17.98 30.40
N ASP A 17 21.63 -17.98 29.91
CA ASP A 17 22.59 -16.92 30.18
C ASP A 17 22.07 -15.54 29.71
N SER A 18 22.42 -14.47 30.44
CA SER A 18 21.90 -13.13 30.16
C SER A 18 22.40 -12.53 28.85
N ASP A 19 23.64 -12.84 28.46
CA ASP A 19 24.20 -12.37 27.21
C ASP A 19 23.60 -13.14 26.04
N LEU A 20 23.42 -14.45 26.19
CA LEU A 20 22.69 -15.28 25.22
C LEU A 20 21.25 -14.78 25.03
N PHE A 21 20.53 -14.51 26.13
CA PHE A 21 19.18 -13.97 26.06
C PHE A 21 19.15 -12.63 25.32
N ARG A 22 20.08 -11.72 25.62
CA ARG A 22 20.16 -10.41 24.97
C ARG A 22 20.45 -10.53 23.47
N ASP A 23 21.32 -11.44 23.07
CA ASP A 23 21.62 -11.67 21.65
C ASP A 23 20.40 -12.25 20.92
N VAL A 24 19.77 -13.30 21.47
CA VAL A 24 18.58 -13.93 20.87
C VAL A 24 17.41 -12.95 20.78
N ILE A 25 17.06 -12.29 21.89
CA ILE A 25 15.91 -11.36 21.90
C ILE A 25 16.15 -10.15 21.00
N GLY A 26 17.41 -9.75 20.79
CA GLY A 26 17.77 -8.68 19.86
C GLY A 26 17.48 -8.98 18.39
N HIS A 27 17.21 -10.25 18.04
CA HIS A 27 16.75 -10.63 16.70
C HIS A 27 15.25 -10.37 16.49
N PHE A 28 14.48 -10.15 17.55
CA PHE A 28 13.10 -9.74 17.44
C PHE A 28 13.05 -8.23 17.21
N ALA A 29 13.00 -7.82 15.93
CA ALA A 29 12.94 -6.42 15.55
C ALA A 29 11.68 -5.75 16.12
N SER A 30 11.81 -4.48 16.51
CA SER A 30 10.70 -3.69 17.03
C SER A 30 10.68 -2.30 16.41
N GLY A 31 9.55 -1.62 16.51
CA GLY A 31 9.52 -0.16 16.44
C GLY A 31 10.23 0.46 17.65
N VAL A 32 10.48 1.77 17.57
CA VAL A 32 11.00 2.59 18.68
C VAL A 32 9.92 3.53 19.17
N THR A 33 9.74 3.60 20.48
CA THR A 33 8.77 4.50 21.11
C THR A 33 9.42 5.34 22.21
N VAL A 34 8.80 6.48 22.53
CA VAL A 34 9.05 7.22 23.76
C VAL A 34 7.78 7.20 24.60
N ILE A 35 7.91 6.66 25.82
CA ILE A 35 6.86 6.67 26.82
C ILE A 35 7.00 7.92 27.64
N THR A 36 5.90 8.66 27.78
CA THR A 36 5.86 9.94 28.49
C THR A 36 4.79 9.94 29.57
N THR A 37 5.01 10.68 30.64
CA THR A 37 3.98 10.87 31.68
C THR A 37 4.25 12.17 32.42
N ARG A 38 3.26 12.64 33.19
CA ARG A 38 3.39 13.81 34.05
C ARG A 38 3.04 13.46 35.48
N GLN A 39 3.87 13.92 36.42
CA GLN A 39 3.61 13.80 37.85
C GLN A 39 4.03 15.09 38.56
N ASN A 40 3.14 15.67 39.35
CA ASN A 40 3.39 16.92 40.09
C ASN A 40 3.99 18.01 39.20
N GLU A 41 3.34 18.25 38.05
CA GLU A 41 3.76 19.18 36.99
C GLU A 41 5.06 18.85 36.24
N ASN A 42 5.86 17.90 36.72
CA ASN A 42 7.10 17.46 36.08
C ASN A 42 6.82 16.44 34.98
N ASN A 43 7.48 16.62 33.84
CA ASN A 43 7.41 15.71 32.71
C ASN A 43 8.49 14.62 32.84
N PHE A 44 8.10 13.36 32.63
CA PHE A 44 8.99 12.22 32.61
C PHE A 44 8.88 11.50 31.28
N GLY A 45 9.99 10.95 30.80
CA GLY A 45 10.00 10.21 29.55
C GLY A 45 11.14 9.20 29.44
N ILE A 46 10.91 8.13 28.70
CA ILE A 46 11.91 7.11 28.43
C ILE A 46 11.70 6.48 27.05
N THR A 47 12.80 6.24 26.33
CA THR A 47 12.78 5.44 25.11
C THR A 47 12.55 3.97 25.47
N ALA A 48 11.57 3.34 24.84
CA ALA A 48 11.22 1.95 25.07
C ALA A 48 10.91 1.23 23.76
N SER A 49 11.31 -0.04 23.69
CA SER A 49 10.92 -0.98 22.64
C SER A 49 9.92 -2.04 23.14
N ALA A 50 9.77 -2.19 24.46
CA ALA A 50 8.87 -3.14 25.09
C ALA A 50 7.45 -2.57 25.18
N VAL A 51 6.81 -2.44 24.01
CA VAL A 51 5.43 -1.98 23.83
C VAL A 51 4.72 -2.97 22.90
N THR A 52 3.50 -3.38 23.24
CA THR A 52 2.75 -4.34 22.42
C THR A 52 1.24 -4.11 22.57
N SER A 53 0.49 -4.22 21.47
CA SER A 53 -0.97 -4.24 21.50
C SER A 53 -1.49 -5.45 22.28
N LEU A 54 -2.56 -5.28 23.05
CA LEU A 54 -3.12 -6.33 23.90
C LEU A 54 -4.53 -6.74 23.48
N SER A 55 -5.41 -5.77 23.23
CA SER A 55 -6.82 -6.01 22.86
C SER A 55 -7.33 -4.91 21.93
N VAL A 56 -8.34 -5.24 21.12
CA VAL A 56 -9.09 -4.28 20.30
C VAL A 56 -10.39 -3.85 20.99
N ASP A 57 -11.00 -4.73 21.78
CA ASP A 57 -12.25 -4.46 22.51
C ASP A 57 -12.15 -4.91 23.99
N PRO A 58 -11.94 -3.98 24.95
CA PRO A 58 -11.60 -2.57 24.72
C PRO A 58 -10.20 -2.41 24.11
N PRO A 59 -9.88 -1.26 23.48
CA PRO A 59 -8.57 -1.02 22.90
C PRO A 59 -7.51 -0.91 24.01
N MET A 60 -6.59 -1.86 24.05
CA MET A 60 -5.57 -1.96 25.10
C MET A 60 -4.19 -2.24 24.55
N LEU A 61 -3.17 -1.82 25.31
CA LEU A 61 -1.77 -2.16 25.09
C LEU A 61 -1.06 -2.43 26.42
N LEU A 62 0.16 -2.93 26.33
CA LEU A 62 1.07 -3.01 27.46
C LEU A 62 2.40 -2.29 27.19
N VAL A 63 3.00 -1.79 28.27
CA VAL A 63 4.35 -1.22 28.28
C VAL A 63 5.14 -1.82 29.44
N CYS A 64 6.38 -2.21 29.19
CA CYS A 64 7.31 -2.62 30.25
C CYS A 64 8.34 -1.54 30.52
N ALA A 65 8.42 -1.07 31.77
CA ALA A 65 9.41 -0.07 32.19
C ALA A 65 10.23 -0.58 33.37
N ASN A 66 11.53 -0.28 33.37
CA ASN A 66 12.40 -0.66 34.47
C ASN A 66 12.03 0.13 35.73
N LYS A 67 11.80 -0.58 36.84
CA LYS A 67 11.33 0.00 38.12
C LYS A 67 12.25 1.07 38.71
N LYS A 68 13.52 1.06 38.32
CA LYS A 68 14.52 2.05 38.77
C LYS A 68 14.39 3.39 38.04
N THR A 69 13.58 3.49 36.99
CA THR A 69 13.44 4.71 36.20
C THR A 69 12.42 5.65 36.83
N GLY A 70 12.70 6.96 36.81
CA GLY A 70 11.76 7.97 37.27
C GLY A 70 10.43 7.93 36.49
N THR A 71 10.49 7.63 35.20
CA THR A 71 9.29 7.45 34.36
C THR A 71 8.40 6.31 34.86
N CYS A 72 8.97 5.15 35.22
CA CYS A 72 8.18 4.04 35.78
C CYS A 72 7.45 4.46 37.06
N GLN A 73 8.17 5.13 37.97
CA GLN A 73 7.60 5.60 39.24
C GLN A 73 6.50 6.64 39.02
N ALA A 74 6.71 7.55 38.06
CA ALA A 74 5.72 8.55 37.68
C ALA A 74 4.45 7.91 37.10
N ILE A 75 4.57 6.91 36.20
CA ILE A 75 3.41 6.17 35.65
C ILE A 75 2.65 5.45 36.78
N SER A 76 3.36 4.76 37.68
CA SER A 76 2.74 4.08 38.82
C SER A 76 1.92 5.03 39.70
N ALA A 77 2.31 6.30 39.79
CA ALA A 77 1.61 7.32 40.59
C ALA A 77 0.51 8.06 39.83
N SER A 78 0.75 8.46 38.57
CA SER A 78 -0.20 9.22 37.75
C SER A 78 -1.29 8.35 37.14
N LYS A 79 -1.01 7.06 36.94
CA LYS A 79 -1.86 6.08 36.24
C LYS A 79 -2.20 6.47 34.79
N THR A 80 -1.45 7.40 34.21
CA THR A 80 -1.64 7.90 32.85
C THR A 80 -0.30 8.06 32.16
N PHE A 81 -0.24 7.76 30.85
CA PHE A 81 0.97 7.93 30.06
C PHE A 81 0.66 8.04 28.58
N GLY A 82 1.58 8.68 27.85
CA GLY A 82 1.59 8.75 26.41
C GLY A 82 2.55 7.71 25.83
N VAL A 83 2.17 7.10 24.70
CA VAL A 83 3.07 6.33 23.85
C VAL A 83 3.30 7.11 22.57
N ASN A 84 4.55 7.48 22.28
CA ASN A 84 4.92 8.21 21.08
C ASN A 84 5.73 7.29 20.17
N ILE A 85 5.17 6.90 19.03
CA ILE A 85 5.82 6.03 18.04
C ILE A 85 6.65 6.91 17.10
N LEU A 86 7.94 6.64 16.95
CA LEU A 86 8.87 7.54 16.27
C LEU A 86 8.96 7.30 14.75
N HIS A 87 9.15 8.37 14.00
CA HIS A 87 9.52 8.35 12.59
C HIS A 87 10.95 7.86 12.38
N GLU A 88 11.21 7.30 11.20
CA GLU A 88 12.48 6.69 10.80
C GLU A 88 13.73 7.60 10.93
N ASP A 89 13.56 8.91 10.93
CA ASP A 89 14.62 9.92 11.05
C ASP A 89 14.84 10.41 12.50
N GLN A 90 14.01 9.96 13.46
CA GLN A 90 14.03 10.44 14.84
C GLN A 90 14.97 9.66 15.78
N GLY A 91 16.08 9.14 15.24
CA GLY A 91 17.09 8.42 16.03
C GLY A 91 17.70 9.27 17.15
N ASP A 92 17.95 10.55 16.90
CA ASP A 92 18.51 11.47 17.90
C ASP A 92 17.54 11.72 19.06
N LEU A 93 16.25 11.84 18.77
CA LEU A 93 15.19 11.95 19.77
C LEU A 93 15.12 10.67 20.64
N ALA A 94 15.20 9.50 20.01
CA ALA A 94 15.28 8.23 20.73
C ALA A 94 16.50 8.16 21.65
N LEU A 95 17.67 8.65 21.22
CA LEU A 95 18.87 8.71 22.06
C LEU A 95 18.73 9.70 23.22
N GLN A 96 18.12 10.86 22.98
CA GLN A 96 17.85 11.86 24.01
C GLN A 96 17.02 11.27 25.16
N PHE A 97 15.92 10.58 24.85
CA PHE A 97 15.06 9.98 25.86
C PHE A 97 15.63 8.69 26.49
N ALA A 98 16.67 8.09 25.90
CA ALA A 98 17.39 6.95 26.47
C ALA A 98 18.44 7.34 27.53
N LYS A 99 18.95 8.59 27.51
CA LYS A 99 20.01 9.05 28.42
C LYS A 99 19.48 9.26 29.85
N PRO A 100 20.04 8.60 30.88
CA PRO A 100 19.61 8.82 32.26
C PRO A 100 20.03 10.20 32.78
N ASN A 101 19.29 10.75 33.75
CA ASN A 101 19.65 11.96 34.51
C ASN A 101 19.95 13.21 33.67
N THR A 102 19.18 13.44 32.60
CA THR A 102 19.25 14.62 31.75
C THR A 102 17.90 15.30 31.67
N ASP A 103 17.86 16.58 31.26
CA ASP A 103 16.63 17.26 30.89
C ASP A 103 16.19 16.78 29.49
N LYS A 104 15.44 15.68 29.47
CA LYS A 104 15.02 14.99 28.24
C LYS A 104 14.00 15.77 27.41
N PHE A 105 13.33 16.76 27.99
CA PHE A 105 12.31 17.55 27.30
C PHE A 105 12.86 18.89 26.80
N LYS A 106 14.11 19.22 27.13
CA LYS A 106 14.77 20.39 26.60
C LYS A 106 14.75 20.38 25.07
N ASP A 107 14.35 21.52 24.50
CA ASP A 107 14.25 21.73 23.04
C ASP A 107 13.36 20.70 22.31
N THR A 108 12.49 20.00 23.05
CA THR A 108 11.57 18.99 22.48
C THR A 108 10.16 19.58 22.42
N PRO A 109 9.61 19.82 21.22
CA PRO A 109 8.25 20.30 21.09
C PRO A 109 7.24 19.28 21.62
N ILE A 110 6.39 19.72 22.55
CA ILE A 110 5.33 18.89 23.13
C ILE A 110 3.98 19.60 23.07
N SER A 111 2.92 18.81 23.12
CA SER A 111 1.58 19.22 23.54
C SER A 111 1.15 18.38 24.74
N TYR A 112 0.10 18.79 25.44
CA TYR A 112 -0.49 17.97 26.50
C TYR A 112 -1.71 17.23 25.94
N GLY A 113 -1.80 15.93 26.23
CA GLY A 113 -2.97 15.10 25.94
C GLY A 113 -4.15 15.44 26.85
N GLU A 114 -5.30 14.81 26.61
CA GLU A 114 -6.50 15.04 27.42
C GLU A 114 -6.37 14.50 28.85
N LEU A 115 -5.44 13.56 29.08
CA LEU A 115 -5.12 13.03 30.41
C LEU A 115 -3.98 13.82 31.11
N GLY A 116 -3.45 14.86 30.46
CA GLY A 116 -2.43 15.76 31.01
C GLY A 116 -0.98 15.28 30.86
N GLU A 117 -0.75 14.16 30.20
CA GLU A 117 0.56 13.65 29.81
C GLU A 117 1.17 14.48 28.67
N PRO A 118 2.51 14.60 28.60
CA PRO A 118 3.14 15.26 27.48
C PRO A 118 3.18 14.32 26.27
N LEU A 119 2.71 14.78 25.12
CA LEU A 119 2.80 14.11 23.83
C LEU A 119 3.84 14.82 22.96
N LEU A 120 4.72 14.06 22.34
CA LEU A 120 5.73 14.59 21.42
C LEU A 120 5.06 15.02 20.11
N LYS A 121 5.48 16.15 19.56
CA LYS A 121 5.03 16.60 18.23
C LYS A 121 5.86 15.93 17.13
N ASP A 122 5.29 15.93 15.92
CA ASP A 122 5.95 15.49 14.70
C ASP A 122 6.48 14.04 14.78
N VAL A 123 5.78 13.18 15.52
CA VAL A 123 6.05 11.74 15.63
C VAL A 123 5.04 10.96 14.80
N LEU A 124 5.36 9.71 14.45
CA LEU A 124 4.53 8.88 13.57
C LEU A 124 3.14 8.61 14.16
N ALA A 125 3.05 8.41 15.48
CA ALA A 125 1.77 8.26 16.16
C ALA A 125 1.86 8.56 17.65
N ASN A 126 0.72 8.92 18.25
CA ASN A 126 0.54 9.12 19.68
C ASN A 126 -0.62 8.26 20.20
N LEU A 127 -0.49 7.73 21.41
CA LEU A 127 -1.55 7.06 22.15
C LEU A 127 -1.62 7.64 23.56
N GLU A 128 -2.81 8.02 24.01
CA GLU A 128 -3.09 8.46 25.38
C GLU A 128 -3.67 7.29 26.18
N CYS A 129 -2.97 6.88 27.23
CA CYS A 129 -3.21 5.61 27.90
C CYS A 129 -3.53 5.80 29.37
N ARG A 130 -4.54 5.06 29.86
CA ARG A 130 -4.86 4.93 31.28
C ARG A 130 -4.53 3.54 31.79
N VAL A 131 -3.73 3.46 32.85
CA VAL A 131 -3.34 2.20 33.47
C VAL A 131 -4.55 1.54 34.11
N VAL A 132 -4.84 0.30 33.70
CA VAL A 132 -5.83 -0.59 34.31
C VAL A 132 -5.16 -1.47 35.36
N GLU A 133 -3.99 -2.02 35.03
CA GLU A 133 -3.26 -2.93 35.92
C GLU A 133 -1.75 -2.69 35.84
N GLU A 134 -1.07 -2.81 36.97
CA GLU A 134 0.38 -2.84 37.05
C GLU A 134 0.85 -4.17 37.63
N VAL A 135 1.60 -4.94 36.84
CA VAL A 135 2.14 -6.26 37.22
C VAL A 135 3.66 -6.20 37.33
N THR A 136 4.24 -6.92 38.28
CA THR A 136 5.70 -7.03 38.42
C THR A 136 6.26 -8.15 37.55
N GLY A 137 7.16 -7.80 36.62
CA GLY A 137 7.95 -8.74 35.82
C GLY A 137 9.44 -8.60 36.11
N GLY A 138 9.94 -9.34 37.11
CA GLY A 138 11.36 -9.26 37.52
C GLY A 138 11.77 -7.82 37.89
N THR A 139 12.68 -7.24 37.13
CA THR A 139 13.16 -5.85 37.33
C THR A 139 12.26 -4.76 36.71
N HIS A 140 11.20 -5.15 36.02
CA HIS A 140 10.29 -4.24 35.31
C HIS A 140 8.89 -4.26 35.93
N SER A 141 8.19 -3.13 35.80
CA SER A 141 6.72 -3.08 35.90
C SER A 141 6.14 -3.22 34.50
N VAL A 142 5.07 -3.99 34.38
CA VAL A 142 4.25 -4.16 33.17
C VAL A 142 2.95 -3.42 33.41
N PHE A 143 2.70 -2.38 32.64
CA PHE A 143 1.47 -1.60 32.71
C PHE A 143 0.52 -2.07 31.62
N LEU A 144 -0.62 -2.63 31.99
CA LEU A 144 -1.73 -2.89 31.08
C LEU A 144 -2.59 -1.63 31.08
N ALA A 145 -2.90 -1.10 29.90
CA ALA A 145 -3.56 0.18 29.78
C ALA A 145 -4.61 0.18 28.67
N GLU A 146 -5.72 0.86 28.94
CA GLU A 146 -6.71 1.24 27.95
C GLU A 146 -6.24 2.47 27.19
N VAL A 147 -6.43 2.46 25.87
CA VAL A 147 -6.15 3.62 25.00
C VAL A 147 -7.40 4.48 24.93
N GLN A 148 -7.32 5.73 25.38
CA GLN A 148 -8.45 6.66 25.42
C GLN A 148 -8.50 7.56 24.19
N ASN A 149 -7.33 7.99 23.69
CA ASN A 149 -7.20 8.77 22.46
C ASN A 149 -5.98 8.31 21.64
N ALA A 150 -6.04 8.51 20.33
CA ALA A 150 -4.96 8.15 19.41
C ALA A 150 -4.85 9.13 18.24
N ARG A 151 -3.63 9.34 17.74
CA ARG A 151 -3.34 10.10 16.52
C ARG A 151 -2.27 9.39 15.70
N VAL A 152 -2.34 9.53 14.39
CA VAL A 152 -1.40 8.90 13.45
C VAL A 152 -1.10 9.86 12.30
N GLU A 153 0.15 9.86 11.88
CA GLU A 153 0.66 10.57 10.71
C GLU A 153 1.13 9.56 9.65
N LYS A 154 1.32 10.03 8.41
CA LYS A 154 1.90 9.19 7.34
C LYS A 154 3.42 9.13 7.47
N GLY A 155 4.02 7.97 7.23
CA GLY A 155 5.46 7.81 7.14
C GLY A 155 5.92 6.41 7.50
N MET A 156 7.24 6.21 7.60
CA MET A 156 7.85 4.95 8.01
C MET A 156 8.36 5.01 9.46
N PRO A 157 8.33 3.88 10.20
CA PRO A 157 8.74 3.83 11.59
C PRO A 157 10.26 3.74 11.74
N LEU A 158 10.78 4.31 12.82
CA LEU A 158 12.11 3.96 13.32
C LEU A 158 12.11 2.53 13.82
N THR A 159 13.07 1.73 13.33
CA THR A 159 13.23 0.34 13.76
C THR A 159 14.44 0.17 14.64
N TYR A 160 14.39 -0.84 15.50
CA TYR A 160 15.50 -1.25 16.33
C TYR A 160 15.75 -2.75 16.16
N PHE A 161 16.98 -3.10 15.78
CA PHE A 161 17.39 -4.47 15.53
C PHE A 161 18.83 -4.67 16.00
N ARG A 162 19.07 -5.70 16.82
CA ARG A 162 20.40 -6.08 17.32
C ARG A 162 21.25 -4.91 17.84
N GLY A 163 20.62 -4.02 18.61
CA GLY A 163 21.31 -2.90 19.26
C GLY A 163 21.51 -1.66 18.40
N LYS A 164 20.91 -1.61 17.19
CA LYS A 164 21.09 -0.53 16.23
C LYS A 164 19.75 0.00 15.76
N PHE A 165 19.69 1.30 15.49
CA PHE A 165 18.60 1.89 14.73
C PHE A 165 18.71 1.50 13.26
N GLY A 166 17.55 1.41 12.60
CA GLY A 166 17.46 1.17 11.17
C GLY A 166 16.14 1.66 10.60
N HIS A 167 15.98 1.46 9.30
CA HIS A 167 14.79 1.83 8.56
C HIS A 167 13.97 0.58 8.24
N PHE A 168 12.65 0.67 8.41
CA PHE A 168 11.76 -0.35 7.89
C PHE A 168 11.69 -0.21 6.37
N LYS A 169 11.85 -1.32 5.66
CA LYS A 169 11.64 -1.38 4.21
C LYS A 169 10.53 -2.36 3.94
N GLU A 170 9.45 -1.87 3.34
CA GLU A 170 8.33 -2.72 2.93
C GLU A 170 8.83 -3.83 1.98
N ALA A 171 8.23 -5.00 2.08
CA ALA A 171 8.49 -6.08 1.15
C ALA A 171 8.14 -5.60 -0.27
N ASN A 172 9.05 -5.83 -1.22
CA ASN A 172 8.92 -5.35 -2.60
C ASN A 172 7.89 -6.13 -3.43
N ASP A 173 7.03 -6.94 -2.83
CA ASP A 173 6.12 -7.86 -3.53
C ASP A 173 5.23 -7.13 -4.54
N GLU A 174 4.72 -5.93 -4.19
CA GLU A 174 3.96 -5.08 -5.09
C GLU A 174 4.82 -4.54 -6.25
N ARG A 175 6.08 -4.19 -5.99
CA ARG A 175 7.02 -3.72 -7.02
C ARG A 175 7.39 -4.85 -7.97
N VAL A 176 7.68 -6.04 -7.44
CA VAL A 176 8.00 -7.25 -8.21
C VAL A 176 6.82 -7.66 -9.08
N TYR A 177 5.61 -7.69 -8.50
CA TYR A 177 4.37 -7.87 -9.26
C TYR A 177 4.24 -6.86 -10.39
N ARG A 178 4.33 -5.56 -10.12
CA ARG A 178 4.21 -4.52 -11.18
C ARG A 178 5.28 -4.65 -12.24
N GLN A 179 6.50 -5.05 -11.86
CA GLN A 179 7.61 -5.22 -12.77
C GLN A 179 7.40 -6.43 -13.69
N ILE A 180 7.09 -7.61 -13.14
CA ILE A 180 6.80 -8.81 -13.94
C ILE A 180 5.58 -8.58 -14.83
N ARG A 181 4.52 -7.98 -14.26
CA ARG A 181 3.34 -7.56 -15.02
C ARG A 181 3.73 -6.68 -16.19
N LYS A 182 4.54 -5.64 -15.96
CA LYS A 182 5.02 -4.76 -17.03
C LYS A 182 5.74 -5.56 -18.11
N LEU A 183 6.70 -6.43 -17.75
CA LEU A 183 7.48 -7.24 -18.71
C LEU A 183 6.60 -8.17 -19.57
N ILE A 184 5.56 -8.78 -18.99
CA ILE A 184 4.57 -9.57 -19.74
C ILE A 184 3.83 -8.68 -20.73
N LEU A 185 3.33 -7.53 -20.25
CA LEU A 185 2.54 -6.63 -21.08
C LEU A 185 3.37 -5.99 -22.18
N THR A 186 4.62 -5.62 -21.93
CA THR A 186 5.56 -5.03 -22.89
C THR A 186 6.21 -6.06 -23.82
N ARG A 187 5.94 -7.37 -23.66
CA ARG A 187 6.50 -8.46 -24.48
C ARG A 187 7.98 -8.71 -24.31
N ASP A 188 8.55 -8.24 -23.21
CA ASP A 188 9.87 -8.69 -22.78
C ASP A 188 9.81 -10.19 -22.42
N PHE A 189 8.65 -10.66 -21.95
CA PHE A 189 8.28 -12.08 -21.95
C PHE A 189 7.26 -12.37 -23.06
N LYS A 190 7.57 -13.35 -23.91
CA LYS A 190 6.76 -13.70 -25.09
C LYS A 190 5.55 -14.55 -24.70
N ALA A 191 4.49 -14.51 -25.51
CA ALA A 191 3.40 -15.47 -25.40
C ALA A 191 3.92 -16.90 -25.48
N ASP A 192 3.32 -17.80 -24.69
CA ASP A 192 3.73 -19.20 -24.55
C ASP A 192 5.16 -19.40 -23.98
N GLN A 193 5.83 -18.33 -23.52
CA GLN A 193 7.13 -18.45 -22.86
C GLN A 193 6.96 -19.06 -21.47
N MET A 194 7.77 -20.08 -21.18
CA MET A 194 7.92 -20.63 -19.84
C MET A 194 8.80 -19.72 -18.98
N LEU A 195 8.33 -19.42 -17.78
CA LEU A 195 8.99 -18.63 -16.75
C LEU A 195 9.22 -19.51 -15.53
N ASP A 196 10.48 -19.75 -15.21
CA ASP A 196 10.90 -20.42 -13.98
C ASP A 196 11.05 -19.43 -12.83
N LEU A 197 10.55 -19.80 -11.65
CA LEU A 197 10.55 -18.96 -10.46
C LEU A 197 11.95 -18.62 -9.92
N GLU A 198 12.88 -19.57 -9.97
CA GLU A 198 14.24 -19.40 -9.44
C GLU A 198 15.08 -18.54 -10.39
N GLU A 199 14.96 -18.78 -11.69
CA GLU A 199 15.59 -17.96 -12.74
C GLU A 199 15.06 -16.53 -12.72
N LEU A 200 13.75 -16.34 -12.61
CA LEU A 200 13.13 -15.01 -12.60
C LEU A 200 13.53 -14.22 -11.33
N ALA A 201 13.63 -14.89 -10.18
CA ALA A 201 14.12 -14.28 -8.95
C ALA A 201 15.58 -13.83 -9.09
N TYR A 202 16.43 -14.64 -9.72
CA TYR A 202 17.81 -14.30 -10.02
C TYR A 202 17.92 -13.12 -11.00
N GLN A 203 17.17 -13.15 -12.11
CA GLN A 203 17.18 -12.10 -13.12
C GLN A 203 16.73 -10.73 -12.58
N LEU A 204 15.75 -10.72 -11.68
CA LEU A 204 15.18 -9.50 -11.10
C LEU A 204 15.90 -9.02 -9.83
N ASP A 205 16.88 -9.79 -9.33
CA ASP A 205 17.59 -9.54 -8.06
C ASP A 205 16.63 -9.36 -6.88
N VAL A 206 15.69 -10.30 -6.72
CA VAL A 206 14.69 -10.30 -5.65
C VAL A 206 14.51 -11.67 -5.03
N PRO A 207 14.00 -11.76 -3.78
CA PRO A 207 13.74 -13.05 -3.15
C PRO A 207 12.70 -13.87 -3.94
N ARG A 208 12.91 -15.19 -4.05
CA ARG A 208 11.96 -16.12 -4.70
C ARG A 208 10.53 -15.98 -4.19
N GLN A 209 10.34 -15.72 -2.90
CA GLN A 209 9.02 -15.50 -2.31
C GLN A 209 8.26 -14.31 -2.92
N ALA A 210 8.97 -13.23 -3.27
CA ALA A 210 8.37 -12.05 -3.89
C ALA A 210 7.89 -12.36 -5.32
N VAL A 211 8.68 -13.16 -6.06
CA VAL A 211 8.29 -13.67 -7.38
C VAL A 211 7.08 -14.60 -7.25
N TYR A 212 7.08 -15.53 -6.30
CA TYR A 212 5.95 -16.45 -6.07
C TYR A 212 4.64 -15.70 -5.79
N TYR A 213 4.68 -14.68 -4.94
CA TYR A 213 3.53 -13.83 -4.68
C TYR A 213 3.05 -13.12 -5.95
N ALA A 214 3.99 -12.53 -6.70
CA ALA A 214 3.69 -11.86 -7.96
C ALA A 214 3.05 -12.80 -9.00
N MET A 215 3.59 -14.00 -9.18
CA MET A 215 3.10 -14.97 -10.16
C MET A 215 1.71 -15.51 -9.79
N THR A 216 1.46 -15.77 -8.50
CA THR A 216 0.12 -16.17 -8.01
C THR A 216 -0.92 -15.11 -8.33
N ARG A 217 -0.57 -13.83 -8.20
CA ARG A 217 -1.47 -12.72 -8.55
C ARG A 217 -1.64 -12.57 -10.05
N LEU A 218 -0.57 -12.69 -10.84
CA LEU A 218 -0.63 -12.64 -12.30
C LEU A 218 -1.47 -13.79 -12.89
N GLU A 219 -1.45 -14.95 -12.24
CA GLU A 219 -2.30 -16.10 -12.57
C GLU A 219 -3.78 -15.78 -12.34
N THR A 220 -4.13 -15.16 -11.21
CA THR A 220 -5.51 -14.68 -11.00
C THR A 220 -5.95 -13.60 -11.99
N GLU A 221 -5.00 -12.88 -12.59
CA GLU A 221 -5.26 -11.90 -13.66
C GLU A 221 -5.29 -12.53 -15.06
N GLY A 222 -5.01 -13.84 -15.18
CA GLY A 222 -4.96 -14.58 -16.43
C GLY A 222 -3.75 -14.26 -17.32
N LEU A 223 -2.76 -13.50 -16.81
CA LEU A 223 -1.57 -13.10 -17.57
C LEU A 223 -0.51 -14.22 -17.65
N VAL A 224 -0.59 -15.18 -16.74
CA VAL A 224 0.20 -16.41 -16.75
C VAL A 224 -0.70 -17.57 -16.34
N ASN A 225 -0.33 -18.79 -16.71
CA ASN A 225 -0.92 -20.02 -16.20
C ASN A 225 0.17 -20.86 -15.52
N ARG A 226 -0.12 -21.44 -14.37
CA ARG A 226 0.81 -22.36 -13.72
C ARG A 226 0.72 -23.74 -14.40
N GLU A 227 1.86 -24.26 -14.87
CA GLU A 227 1.94 -25.66 -15.35
C GLU A 227 2.42 -26.61 -14.25
N GLU A 228 3.46 -26.21 -13.52
CA GLU A 228 4.03 -26.95 -12.38
C GLU A 228 4.30 -26.01 -11.20
N GLU A 229 4.71 -26.54 -10.04
CA GLU A 229 4.85 -25.77 -8.79
C GLU A 229 5.72 -24.51 -8.94
N ASP A 230 6.78 -24.58 -9.77
CA ASP A 230 7.73 -23.50 -10.02
C ASP A 230 7.73 -22.95 -11.47
N HIS A 231 6.88 -23.48 -12.34
CA HIS A 231 6.87 -23.14 -13.77
C HIS A 231 5.53 -22.53 -14.19
N TYR A 232 5.62 -21.34 -14.79
CA TYR A 232 4.50 -20.60 -15.34
C TYR A 232 4.66 -20.39 -16.84
N ILE A 233 3.56 -20.35 -17.57
CA ILE A 233 3.54 -19.99 -18.99
C ILE A 233 2.82 -18.65 -19.15
N VAL A 234 3.42 -17.74 -19.91
CA VAL A 234 2.77 -16.46 -20.28
C VAL A 234 1.58 -16.74 -21.19
N THR A 235 0.40 -16.33 -20.76
CA THR A 235 -0.84 -16.55 -21.52
C THR A 235 -0.81 -15.72 -22.81
N PRO A 236 -1.05 -16.32 -23.99
CA PRO A 236 -1.23 -15.57 -25.22
C PRO A 236 -2.41 -14.63 -25.10
N LEU A 237 -2.23 -13.36 -25.48
CA LEU A 237 -3.32 -12.41 -25.53
C LEU A 237 -3.92 -12.46 -26.94
N ASP A 238 -5.03 -13.18 -27.07
CA ASP A 238 -5.79 -13.26 -28.32
C ASP A 238 -6.98 -12.29 -28.34
N ALA A 239 -7.52 -12.06 -29.54
CA ALA A 239 -8.64 -11.12 -29.73
C ALA A 239 -9.92 -11.59 -29.02
N GLY A 240 -10.08 -12.88 -28.74
CA GLY A 240 -11.21 -13.42 -27.98
C GLY A 240 -11.16 -12.96 -26.53
N THR A 241 -10.02 -13.16 -25.87
CA THR A 241 -9.79 -12.77 -24.48
C THR A 241 -9.94 -11.26 -24.29
N LEU A 242 -9.42 -10.46 -25.22
CA LEU A 242 -9.62 -9.01 -25.20
C LEU A 242 -11.11 -8.63 -25.35
N ASN A 243 -11.84 -9.30 -26.24
CA ASN A 243 -13.26 -9.05 -26.44
C ASN A 243 -14.08 -9.35 -25.19
N ASP A 244 -13.82 -10.49 -24.53
CA ASP A 244 -14.51 -10.89 -23.29
C ASP A 244 -14.23 -9.90 -22.15
N ALA A 245 -12.98 -9.41 -22.04
CA ALA A 245 -12.62 -8.39 -21.08
C ALA A 245 -13.32 -7.05 -21.37
N LEU A 246 -13.40 -6.63 -22.64
CA LEU A 246 -14.11 -5.42 -23.05
C LEU A 246 -15.62 -5.52 -22.85
N ASP A 247 -16.23 -6.69 -23.10
CA ASP A 247 -17.66 -6.93 -22.80
C ASP A 247 -17.94 -6.86 -21.31
N THR A 248 -17.06 -7.43 -20.49
CA THR A 248 -17.19 -7.38 -19.04
C THR A 248 -17.08 -5.93 -18.54
N ARG A 249 -16.11 -5.15 -19.02
CA ARG A 249 -16.01 -3.71 -18.71
C ARG A 249 -17.26 -2.95 -19.15
N CYS A 250 -17.74 -3.18 -20.36
CA CYS A 250 -18.94 -2.54 -20.88
C CYS A 250 -20.15 -2.79 -19.97
N ALA A 251 -20.35 -4.03 -19.50
CA ALA A 251 -21.44 -4.35 -18.60
C ALA A 251 -21.35 -3.57 -17.27
N LEU A 252 -20.14 -3.45 -16.71
CA LEU A 252 -19.89 -2.72 -15.47
C LEU A 252 -20.05 -1.20 -15.65
N GLU A 253 -19.56 -0.64 -16.76
CA GLU A 253 -19.68 0.80 -17.08
C GLU A 253 -21.14 1.20 -17.32
N VAL A 254 -21.89 0.37 -18.05
CA VAL A 254 -23.34 0.58 -18.25
C VAL A 254 -24.06 0.59 -16.90
N ALA A 255 -23.77 -0.38 -16.03
CA ALA A 255 -24.36 -0.43 -14.69
C ALA A 255 -23.97 0.78 -13.83
N ALA A 256 -22.76 1.31 -13.99
CA ALA A 256 -22.30 2.51 -13.30
C ALA A 256 -23.04 3.77 -13.79
N VAL A 257 -23.16 3.94 -15.11
CA VAL A 257 -23.88 5.06 -15.74
C VAL A 257 -25.35 5.08 -15.35
N GLU A 258 -26.02 3.92 -15.34
CA GLU A 258 -27.44 3.82 -14.94
C GLU A 258 -27.68 4.30 -13.50
N GLN A 259 -26.66 4.19 -12.63
CA GLN A 259 -26.75 4.65 -11.24
C GLN A 259 -26.43 6.13 -11.07
N THR A 260 -25.61 6.70 -11.95
CA THR A 260 -24.90 7.96 -11.68
C THR A 260 -25.16 9.07 -12.68
N ALA A 261 -25.40 8.79 -13.97
CA ALA A 261 -25.29 9.80 -15.02
C ALA A 261 -26.20 11.02 -14.82
N ASN A 262 -27.38 10.88 -14.23
CA ASN A 262 -28.29 11.98 -13.92
C ASN A 262 -28.18 12.53 -12.49
N ARG A 263 -27.11 12.20 -11.75
CA ARG A 263 -26.94 12.49 -10.32
C ARG A 263 -25.57 13.05 -9.93
N LEU A 264 -24.66 13.26 -10.89
CA LEU A 264 -23.36 13.85 -10.60
C LEU A 264 -23.53 15.30 -10.09
N SER A 265 -22.73 15.67 -9.10
CA SER A 265 -22.59 17.06 -8.66
C SER A 265 -21.70 17.86 -9.61
N ASP A 266 -21.80 19.19 -9.58
CA ASP A 266 -20.95 20.09 -10.38
C ASP A 266 -19.44 19.82 -10.15
N LYS A 267 -19.06 19.45 -8.93
CA LYS A 267 -17.67 19.09 -8.60
C LYS A 267 -17.24 17.79 -9.30
N GLU A 268 -18.13 16.81 -9.36
CA GLU A 268 -17.86 15.53 -10.03
C GLU A 268 -17.81 15.71 -11.55
N LEU A 269 -18.70 16.53 -12.12
CA LEU A 269 -18.66 16.89 -13.55
C LEU A 269 -17.36 17.65 -13.91
N THR A 270 -16.94 18.61 -13.07
CA THR A 270 -15.68 19.35 -13.29
C THR A 270 -14.46 18.42 -13.28
N GLU A 271 -14.42 17.44 -12.38
CA GLU A 271 -13.34 16.46 -12.33
C GLU A 271 -13.39 15.49 -13.52
N LEU A 272 -14.58 15.10 -13.99
CA LEU A 272 -14.75 14.32 -15.22
C LEU A 272 -14.20 15.08 -16.44
N GLN A 273 -14.57 16.35 -16.61
CA GLN A 273 -14.06 17.22 -17.68
C GLN A 273 -12.53 17.33 -17.64
N LYS A 274 -11.94 17.49 -16.45
CA LYS A 274 -10.49 17.54 -16.30
C LYS A 274 -9.82 16.25 -16.79
N ARG A 275 -10.42 15.09 -16.50
CA ARG A 275 -9.93 13.78 -16.96
C ARG A 275 -10.09 13.62 -18.46
N LEU A 276 -11.23 14.04 -19.02
CA LEU A 276 -11.43 14.10 -20.47
C LEU A 276 -10.32 14.90 -21.15
N GLN A 277 -9.99 16.10 -20.65
CA GLN A 277 -8.92 16.92 -21.25
C GLN A 277 -7.58 16.19 -21.32
N ALA A 278 -7.28 15.31 -20.35
CA ALA A 278 -6.07 14.51 -20.37
C ALA A 278 -6.09 13.38 -21.41
N THR A 279 -7.27 12.92 -21.86
CA THR A 279 -7.40 11.89 -22.91
C THR A 279 -7.35 12.46 -24.33
N LEU A 280 -7.57 13.77 -24.49
CA LEU A 280 -7.55 14.44 -25.79
C LEU A 280 -6.12 14.62 -26.31
N PHE A 281 -5.76 13.81 -27.30
CA PHE A 281 -4.47 13.87 -27.98
C PHE A 281 -4.35 15.13 -28.87
N GLN A 282 -3.26 15.88 -28.77
CA GLN A 282 -2.94 16.94 -29.74
C GLN A 282 -2.16 16.34 -30.92
N ALA A 283 -2.75 16.37 -32.13
CA ALA A 283 -2.21 15.76 -33.34
C ALA A 283 -0.80 16.23 -33.78
N ASN A 284 -0.26 17.28 -33.15
CA ASN A 284 1.06 17.86 -33.46
C ASN A 284 2.14 17.55 -32.43
N GLU A 285 1.85 16.80 -31.36
CA GLU A 285 2.84 16.41 -30.36
C GLU A 285 3.24 14.94 -30.55
N ASN A 286 4.54 14.67 -30.42
CA ASN A 286 5.06 13.31 -30.46
C ASN A 286 4.36 12.50 -29.36
N PRO A 287 3.65 11.41 -29.67
CA PRO A 287 2.83 10.70 -28.70
C PRO A 287 3.68 10.26 -27.51
N LYS A 288 3.47 10.88 -26.35
CA LYS A 288 3.82 10.26 -25.08
C LYS A 288 2.76 9.22 -24.78
N THR A 289 2.82 8.09 -25.48
CA THR A 289 1.82 7.01 -25.42
C THR A 289 1.49 6.60 -23.99
N ASP A 290 2.50 6.61 -23.11
CA ASP A 290 2.35 6.29 -21.68
C ASP A 290 1.40 7.27 -20.97
N LEU A 291 1.50 8.57 -21.27
CA LEU A 291 0.60 9.57 -20.69
C LEU A 291 -0.84 9.41 -21.19
N TYR A 292 -1.02 9.06 -22.47
CA TYR A 292 -2.35 8.78 -23.00
C TYR A 292 -2.97 7.55 -22.33
N ILE A 293 -2.20 6.46 -22.19
CA ILE A 293 -2.67 5.24 -21.51
C ILE A 293 -3.12 5.59 -20.10
N GLU A 294 -2.26 6.24 -19.30
CA GLU A 294 -2.58 6.65 -17.93
C GLU A 294 -3.83 7.54 -17.85
N ALA A 295 -3.95 8.50 -18.77
CA ALA A 295 -5.12 9.38 -18.83
C ALA A 295 -6.40 8.62 -19.18
N ASN A 296 -6.35 7.72 -20.16
CA ASN A 296 -7.47 6.87 -20.56
C ASN A 296 -7.94 5.98 -19.41
N THR A 297 -7.01 5.32 -18.70
CA THR A 297 -7.29 4.58 -17.47
C THR A 297 -8.02 5.44 -16.46
N ALA A 298 -7.46 6.62 -16.18
CA ALA A 298 -7.96 7.52 -15.16
C ALA A 298 -9.36 8.08 -15.48
N PHE A 299 -9.67 8.28 -16.76
CA PHE A 299 -11.00 8.68 -17.22
C PHE A 299 -12.03 7.58 -16.96
N HIS A 300 -11.79 6.38 -17.48
CA HIS A 300 -12.71 5.25 -17.32
C HIS A 300 -12.89 4.83 -15.85
N ASP A 301 -11.80 4.74 -15.08
CA ASP A 301 -11.84 4.45 -13.64
C ASP A 301 -12.76 5.43 -12.91
N TYR A 302 -12.68 6.73 -13.26
CA TYR A 302 -13.51 7.76 -12.65
C TYR A 302 -15.00 7.59 -12.96
N THR A 303 -15.37 7.24 -14.20
CA THR A 303 -16.77 7.00 -14.58
C THR A 303 -17.43 5.87 -13.76
N VAL A 304 -16.65 4.93 -13.25
CA VAL A 304 -17.12 3.87 -12.34
C VAL A 304 -17.02 4.32 -10.88
N ALA A 305 -15.94 5.02 -10.50
CA ALA A 305 -15.69 5.46 -9.12
C ALA A 305 -16.77 6.43 -8.60
N VAL A 306 -17.39 7.23 -9.47
CA VAL A 306 -18.50 8.13 -9.09
C VAL A 306 -19.73 7.40 -8.54
N THR A 307 -19.84 6.07 -8.74
CA THR A 307 -20.87 5.25 -8.09
C THR A 307 -20.72 5.16 -6.57
N LYS A 308 -19.52 5.47 -6.04
CA LYS A 308 -19.16 5.33 -4.62
C LYS A 308 -19.35 3.91 -4.09
N ASN A 309 -19.30 2.91 -4.97
CA ASN A 309 -19.35 1.50 -4.64
C ASN A 309 -17.94 0.88 -4.76
N PRO A 310 -17.24 0.65 -3.63
CA PRO A 310 -15.86 0.15 -3.66
C PRO A 310 -15.78 -1.26 -4.28
N THR A 311 -16.78 -2.11 -4.05
CA THR A 311 -16.80 -3.48 -4.61
C THR A 311 -16.95 -3.46 -6.12
N LEU A 312 -17.78 -2.57 -6.67
CA LEU A 312 -17.93 -2.41 -8.12
C LEU A 312 -16.65 -1.89 -8.77
N LEU A 313 -16.02 -0.89 -8.15
CA LEU A 313 -14.76 -0.32 -8.63
C LEU A 313 -13.63 -1.34 -8.60
N ASP A 314 -13.53 -2.14 -7.54
CA ASP A 314 -12.55 -3.21 -7.44
C ASP A 314 -12.79 -4.32 -8.47
N ALA A 315 -14.05 -4.69 -8.71
CA ALA A 315 -14.40 -5.64 -9.77
C ALA A 315 -14.01 -5.12 -11.16
N TYR A 316 -14.26 -3.83 -11.42
CA TYR A 316 -13.88 -3.17 -12.67
C TYR A 316 -12.36 -3.16 -12.89
N ARG A 317 -11.59 -2.77 -11.87
CA ARG A 317 -10.12 -2.72 -11.92
C ARG A 317 -9.45 -4.08 -12.12
N ARG A 318 -10.14 -5.17 -11.77
CA ARG A 318 -9.64 -6.54 -11.98
C ARG A 318 -9.77 -7.00 -13.43
N VAL A 319 -10.58 -6.35 -14.26
CA VAL A 319 -10.78 -6.75 -15.67
C VAL A 319 -9.60 -6.28 -16.54
N THR A 320 -8.82 -7.22 -17.05
CA THR A 320 -7.56 -6.99 -17.77
C THR A 320 -7.73 -6.63 -19.25
N ALA A 321 -8.47 -5.56 -19.58
CA ALA A 321 -8.56 -5.10 -20.98
C ALA A 321 -7.45 -4.10 -21.38
N GLU A 322 -7.05 -3.26 -20.44
CA GLU A 322 -6.19 -2.09 -20.70
C GLU A 322 -4.74 -2.48 -20.94
N ALA A 323 -4.30 -3.48 -20.20
CA ALA A 323 -2.96 -4.04 -20.23
C ALA A 323 -2.61 -4.63 -21.61
N VAL A 324 -3.59 -5.28 -22.24
CA VAL A 324 -3.50 -5.93 -23.55
C VAL A 324 -3.46 -4.91 -24.69
N MET A 325 -4.34 -3.90 -24.63
CA MET A 325 -4.39 -2.85 -25.66
C MET A 325 -3.16 -1.93 -25.59
N SER A 326 -2.65 -1.63 -24.41
CA SER A 326 -1.60 -0.61 -24.21
C SER A 326 -0.29 -0.90 -24.94
N SER A 327 0.18 -2.15 -24.93
CA SER A 327 1.45 -2.50 -25.57
C SER A 327 1.36 -2.60 -27.08
N ALA A 328 0.28 -3.20 -27.59
CA ALA A 328 0.03 -3.27 -29.02
C ALA A 328 -0.20 -1.88 -29.61
N LEU A 329 -0.92 -1.02 -28.88
CA LEU A 329 -1.13 0.38 -29.24
C LEU A 329 0.19 1.17 -29.24
N ARG A 330 1.06 0.94 -28.26
CA ARG A 330 2.39 1.57 -28.22
C ARG A 330 3.22 1.23 -29.44
N ALA A 331 3.32 -0.05 -29.78
CA ALA A 331 4.05 -0.48 -30.96
C ALA A 331 3.51 0.15 -32.25
N ALA A 332 2.17 0.21 -32.41
CA ALA A 332 1.54 0.80 -33.58
C ALA A 332 1.78 2.33 -33.67
N LEU A 333 1.68 3.04 -32.55
CA LEU A 333 1.91 4.49 -32.51
C LEU A 333 3.38 4.86 -32.76
N GLU A 334 4.32 4.12 -32.17
CA GLU A 334 5.75 4.31 -32.41
C GLU A 334 6.15 4.02 -33.87
N ALA A 335 5.45 3.08 -34.51
CA ALA A 335 5.61 2.78 -35.93
C ALA A 335 4.91 3.78 -36.87
N GLY A 336 4.18 4.77 -36.34
CA GLY A 336 3.44 5.75 -37.14
C GLY A 336 2.24 5.15 -37.88
N ASP A 337 1.58 4.14 -37.31
CA ASP A 337 0.43 3.48 -37.92
C ASP A 337 -0.78 4.44 -38.03
N GLU A 338 -1.07 4.89 -39.26
CA GLU A 338 -2.16 5.81 -39.56
C GLU A 338 -3.55 5.24 -39.21
N MET A 339 -3.73 3.93 -39.31
CA MET A 339 -5.01 3.28 -39.00
C MET A 339 -5.24 3.27 -37.48
N ALA A 340 -4.21 2.94 -36.70
CA ALA A 340 -4.29 3.00 -35.24
C ALA A 340 -4.56 4.43 -34.74
N GLN A 341 -3.91 5.44 -35.32
CA GLN A 341 -4.15 6.85 -35.01
C GLN A 341 -5.59 7.29 -35.33
N LYS A 342 -6.12 6.86 -36.48
CA LYS A 342 -7.50 7.16 -36.89
C LYS A 342 -8.53 6.53 -35.95
N GLU A 343 -8.31 5.28 -35.55
CA GLU A 343 -9.18 4.58 -34.61
C GLU A 343 -9.14 5.20 -33.20
N LEU A 344 -7.96 5.63 -32.73
CA LEU A 344 -7.84 6.40 -31.48
C LEU A 344 -8.61 7.71 -31.51
N ALA A 345 -8.60 8.42 -32.65
CA ALA A 345 -9.37 9.64 -32.81
C ALA A 345 -10.89 9.40 -32.69
N LEU A 346 -11.37 8.19 -33.01
CA LEU A 346 -12.77 7.80 -32.75
C LEU A 346 -13.02 7.60 -31.26
N LEU A 347 -12.13 6.89 -30.56
CA LEU A 347 -12.25 6.68 -29.11
C LEU A 347 -12.24 7.99 -28.32
N ALA A 348 -11.40 8.96 -28.73
CA ALA A 348 -11.39 10.29 -28.12
C ALA A 348 -12.72 11.04 -28.31
N ARG A 349 -13.36 10.89 -29.48
CA ARG A 349 -14.71 11.47 -29.72
C ARG A 349 -15.76 10.82 -28.83
N ASP A 350 -15.66 9.51 -28.61
CA ASP A 350 -16.57 8.81 -27.71
C ASP A 350 -16.42 9.31 -26.26
N HIS A 351 -15.20 9.62 -25.78
CA HIS A 351 -15.01 10.22 -24.45
C HIS A 351 -15.66 11.60 -24.32
N ILE A 352 -15.59 12.43 -25.37
CA ILE A 352 -16.26 13.74 -25.42
C ILE A 352 -17.78 13.52 -25.31
N ALA A 353 -18.36 12.69 -26.18
CA ALA A 353 -19.79 12.42 -26.18
C ALA A 353 -20.29 11.82 -24.85
N LEU A 354 -19.49 10.96 -24.21
CA LEU A 354 -19.84 10.40 -22.91
C LEU A 354 -19.90 11.50 -21.84
N THR A 355 -18.91 12.39 -21.83
CA THR A 355 -18.86 13.52 -20.89
C THR A 355 -20.04 14.47 -21.11
N GLU A 356 -20.37 14.79 -22.36
CA GLU A 356 -21.56 15.59 -22.71
C GLU A 356 -22.85 14.94 -22.23
N ALA A 357 -22.97 13.60 -22.34
CA ALA A 357 -24.13 12.87 -21.82
C ALA A 357 -24.23 12.90 -20.29
N PHE A 358 -23.09 12.84 -19.57
CA PHE A 358 -23.06 13.05 -18.11
C PHE A 358 -23.47 14.48 -17.73
N GLU A 359 -23.00 15.49 -18.45
CA GLU A 359 -23.37 16.90 -18.21
C GLU A 359 -24.85 17.16 -18.46
N ALA A 360 -25.43 16.53 -19.50
CA ALA A 360 -26.85 16.62 -19.81
C ALA A 360 -27.73 15.78 -18.88
N GLY A 361 -27.14 14.88 -18.08
CA GLY A 361 -27.87 13.88 -17.30
C GLY A 361 -28.61 12.85 -18.16
N ASP A 362 -28.19 12.64 -19.41
CA ASP A 362 -28.83 11.71 -20.35
C ASP A 362 -28.26 10.29 -20.20
N VAL A 363 -28.91 9.52 -19.33
CA VAL A 363 -28.54 8.12 -19.05
C VAL A 363 -28.60 7.25 -20.32
N LYS A 364 -29.56 7.52 -21.22
CA LYS A 364 -29.75 6.70 -22.42
C LYS A 364 -28.63 6.95 -23.42
N GLU A 365 -28.28 8.21 -23.63
CA GLU A 365 -27.17 8.59 -24.50
C GLU A 365 -25.84 8.06 -23.95
N ALA A 366 -25.56 8.28 -22.66
CA ALA A 366 -24.34 7.78 -22.01
C ALA A 366 -24.15 6.26 -22.19
N LYS A 367 -25.24 5.49 -22.05
CA LYS A 367 -25.24 4.04 -22.29
C LYS A 367 -24.94 3.69 -23.75
N GLN A 368 -25.53 4.42 -24.70
CA GLN A 368 -25.27 4.19 -26.14
C GLN A 368 -23.81 4.51 -26.49
N VAL A 369 -23.26 5.59 -25.94
CA VAL A 369 -21.85 5.96 -26.14
C VAL A 369 -20.92 4.89 -25.58
N ILE A 370 -21.16 4.32 -24.39
CA ILE A 370 -20.33 3.22 -23.84
C ILE A 370 -20.35 1.98 -24.75
N LEU A 371 -21.53 1.61 -25.26
CA LEU A 371 -21.66 0.47 -26.19
C LEU A 371 -20.88 0.72 -27.48
N GLN A 372 -20.97 1.93 -28.03
CA GLN A 372 -20.24 2.33 -29.23
C GLN A 372 -18.73 2.39 -28.99
N HIS A 373 -18.29 2.96 -27.87
CA HIS A 373 -16.90 3.02 -27.45
C HIS A 373 -16.31 1.62 -27.32
N THR A 374 -17.02 0.70 -26.68
CA THR A 374 -16.62 -0.70 -26.55
C THR A 374 -16.46 -1.36 -27.92
N ALA A 375 -17.40 -1.15 -28.84
CA ALA A 375 -17.31 -1.69 -30.20
C ALA A 375 -16.10 -1.12 -30.97
N ASN A 376 -15.81 0.17 -30.81
CA ASN A 376 -14.64 0.82 -31.39
C ASN A 376 -13.33 0.27 -30.78
N ALA A 377 -13.28 0.10 -29.46
CA ALA A 377 -12.13 -0.46 -28.76
C ALA A 377 -11.84 -1.90 -29.19
N LYS A 378 -12.88 -2.73 -29.37
CA LYS A 378 -12.75 -4.09 -29.91
C LYS A 378 -12.19 -4.11 -31.34
N ARG A 379 -12.64 -3.18 -32.20
CA ARG A 379 -12.15 -3.06 -33.58
C ARG A 379 -10.67 -2.69 -33.59
N LEU A 380 -10.26 -1.69 -32.80
CA LEU A 380 -8.86 -1.30 -32.64
C LEU A 380 -8.03 -2.46 -32.08
N GLY A 381 -8.48 -3.06 -30.98
CA GLY A 381 -7.81 -4.19 -30.34
C GLY A 381 -7.57 -5.35 -31.29
N ARG A 382 -8.59 -5.76 -32.07
CA ARG A 382 -8.46 -6.78 -33.09
C ARG A 382 -7.45 -6.40 -34.18
N TYR A 383 -7.52 -5.17 -34.69
CA TYR A 383 -6.56 -4.68 -35.69
C TYR A 383 -5.12 -4.77 -35.19
N LEU A 384 -4.88 -4.34 -33.95
CA LEU A 384 -3.55 -4.38 -33.34
C LEU A 384 -3.05 -5.81 -33.12
N ILE A 385 -3.93 -6.73 -32.69
CA ILE A 385 -3.63 -8.16 -32.51
C ILE A 385 -3.35 -8.86 -33.84
N ASP A 386 -4.18 -8.62 -34.85
CA ASP A 386 -4.01 -9.21 -36.18
C ASP A 386 -2.71 -8.70 -36.84
N SER A 387 -2.42 -7.40 -36.71
CA SER A 387 -1.19 -6.78 -37.24
C SER A 387 0.08 -7.27 -36.54
N ALA A 388 -0.05 -7.76 -35.31
CA ALA A 388 1.03 -8.37 -34.53
C ALA A 388 1.15 -9.90 -34.71
N GLY A 389 0.32 -10.53 -35.55
CA GLY A 389 0.41 -11.96 -35.89
C GLY A 389 -0.69 -12.86 -35.30
N GLY A 390 -1.81 -12.31 -34.82
CA GLY A 390 -3.02 -13.06 -34.43
C GLY A 390 -2.98 -13.69 -33.02
N LYS A 391 -1.81 -13.72 -32.41
CA LYS A 391 -1.61 -13.87 -30.97
C LYS A 391 -0.56 -12.82 -30.61
N ILE A 392 -0.88 -11.94 -29.66
CA ILE A 392 0.16 -11.07 -29.11
C ILE A 392 0.77 -11.80 -27.93
#